data_AF-A0A0M3DG75-F1
#
_entry.id   AF-A0A0M3DG75-F1
#
_cell.length_a   1.000
_cell.length_b   1.000
_cell.length_c   1.000
_cell.angle_alpha   90.00
_cell.angle_beta   90.00
_cell.angle_gamma   90.00
#
_symmetry.space_group_name_H-M   'P 1'
#
loop_
_entity.id
_entity.type
_entity.pdbx_description
1 polymer ?
#
loop_
_entity_poly.entity_id
_entity_poly.type
_entity_poly.pdbx_seq_one_letter_code
_entity_poly.pdbx_strand_id
1 'polypeptide(L)'
;MEKYNGFYIEKPVGNNIFSYDERKNKKIFVPKLIEGNLDSVKVGEKIVFSEIDFDKEINAIGLENMVKFNYKDKDIYIFDNHNHSFYFWIKSLKKGMFNKGCKLVHIDQHKDMREPEDYNVDINNMDDVFRYTNYVLNVGNFIKPALHHDIFSEVVIIDSTYGFDLDVDGEIVLDIDLDIFSKDMEYISYDLRVNKIKEYIDRAKVITIASSPFFIEQDYAIKVLKELFNYDII
;
A
#
# COMPACT_ATOMS: atom_id res chain seq x y z
N MET A 1 -10.57 -11.88 6.76
CA MET A 1 -10.39 -11.00 7.93
C MET A 1 -9.61 -11.71 9.02
N GLU A 2 -9.77 -13.04 9.17
CA GLU A 2 -9.23 -13.87 10.27
C GLU A 2 -7.77 -13.71 10.69
N LYS A 3 -6.85 -13.20 9.85
CA LYS A 3 -5.42 -13.07 10.19
C LYS A 3 -5.00 -11.67 10.60
N TYR A 4 -5.62 -10.62 10.03
CA TYR A 4 -5.34 -9.24 10.41
C TYR A 4 -6.24 -8.83 11.59
N ASN A 5 -5.91 -9.32 12.79
CA ASN A 5 -6.63 -9.02 14.02
C ASN A 5 -5.95 -7.94 14.87
N GLY A 6 -4.92 -7.27 14.33
CA GLY A 6 -4.09 -6.30 15.06
C GLY A 6 -2.98 -7.01 15.83
N PHE A 7 -1.72 -6.69 15.55
CA PHE A 7 -0.57 -7.31 16.22
C PHE A 7 0.69 -6.44 16.14
N TYR A 8 1.67 -6.71 16.99
CA TYR A 8 2.97 -6.06 16.94
C TYR A 8 3.99 -6.92 16.20
N ILE A 9 4.87 -6.27 15.44
CA ILE A 9 6.13 -6.82 14.97
C ILE A 9 7.21 -6.26 15.89
N GLU A 10 7.82 -7.11 16.72
CA GLU A 10 8.83 -6.72 17.72
C GLU A 10 10.27 -7.08 17.32
N LYS A 11 10.41 -8.01 16.37
CA LYS A 11 11.72 -8.42 15.83
C LYS A 11 12.14 -7.49 14.69
N PRO A 12 13.44 -7.36 14.38
CA PRO A 12 13.96 -6.55 13.27
C PRO A 12 13.71 -7.23 11.91
N VAL A 13 12.44 -7.37 11.54
CA VAL A 13 11.99 -8.07 10.33
C VAL A 13 10.89 -7.26 9.65
N GLY A 14 10.69 -7.50 8.34
CA GLY A 14 9.76 -6.72 7.53
C GLY A 14 9.98 -5.22 7.70
N ASN A 15 8.92 -4.45 7.92
CA ASN A 15 9.02 -2.99 8.15
C ASN A 15 9.66 -2.60 9.49
N ASN A 16 9.84 -3.51 10.44
CA ASN A 16 10.49 -3.15 11.71
C ASN A 16 12.02 -3.20 11.61
N ILE A 17 12.60 -3.60 10.47
CA ILE A 17 14.05 -3.70 10.30
C ILE A 17 14.74 -2.32 10.20
N PHE A 18 14.02 -1.33 9.68
CA PHE A 18 14.46 0.04 9.45
C PHE A 18 15.04 0.67 10.73
N SER A 19 16.29 1.13 10.65
CA SER A 19 17.16 1.59 11.75
C SER A 19 16.94 0.91 13.10
N TYR A 20 16.63 -0.40 13.10
CA TYR A 20 16.10 -1.06 14.30
C TYR A 20 17.02 -0.88 15.50
N ASP A 21 18.32 -1.06 15.34
CA ASP A 21 19.30 -0.98 16.42
C ASP A 21 19.48 0.44 16.98
N GLU A 22 19.30 1.46 16.14
CA GLU A 22 19.50 2.88 16.49
C GLU A 22 18.28 3.50 17.18
N ARG A 23 17.07 3.01 16.87
CA ARG A 23 15.80 3.53 17.44
C ARG A 23 15.59 3.11 18.89
N LYS A 24 14.93 3.94 19.68
CA LYS A 24 14.44 3.60 21.02
C LYS A 24 13.19 2.73 20.95
N ASN A 25 12.25 3.07 20.07
CA ASN A 25 11.09 2.22 19.82
C ASN A 25 11.55 0.95 19.06
N LYS A 26 11.23 -0.24 19.57
CA LYS A 26 11.65 -1.53 18.97
C LYS A 26 10.49 -2.34 18.38
N LYS A 27 9.31 -1.72 18.24
CA LYS A 27 8.15 -2.42 17.70
C LYS A 27 7.26 -1.49 16.90
N ILE A 28 6.60 -2.06 15.91
CA ILE A 28 5.56 -1.40 15.13
C ILE A 28 4.28 -2.20 15.22
N PHE A 29 3.15 -1.53 15.06
CA PHE A 29 1.83 -2.15 15.07
C PHE A 29 1.32 -2.31 13.64
N VAL A 30 0.75 -3.47 13.34
CA VAL A 30 -0.02 -3.73 12.12
C VAL A 30 -1.50 -3.70 12.50
N PRO A 31 -2.29 -2.73 12.02
CA PRO A 31 -3.70 -2.63 12.39
C PRO A 31 -4.54 -3.84 11.95
N LYS A 32 -5.67 -4.03 12.61
CA LYS A 32 -6.65 -5.04 12.20
C LYS A 32 -7.34 -4.62 10.89
N LEU A 33 -7.77 -5.60 10.11
CA LEU A 33 -8.59 -5.37 8.92
C LEU A 33 -10.07 -5.44 9.28
N ILE A 34 -10.81 -4.37 8.99
CA ILE A 34 -12.26 -4.32 9.12
C ILE A 34 -12.93 -4.20 7.75
N GLU A 35 -14.18 -4.63 7.66
CA GLU A 35 -15.07 -4.23 6.56
C GLU A 35 -15.77 -2.93 6.96
N GLY A 36 -15.73 -1.93 6.10
CA GLY A 36 -16.23 -0.58 6.39
C GLY A 36 -16.46 0.25 5.14
N ASN A 37 -16.26 1.55 5.28
CA ASN A 37 -16.38 2.57 4.23
C ASN A 37 -15.30 3.66 4.43
N LEU A 38 -15.34 4.74 3.64
CA LEU A 38 -14.36 5.83 3.75
C LEU A 38 -14.42 6.59 5.08
N ASP A 39 -15.55 6.59 5.79
CA ASP A 39 -15.62 7.15 7.16
C ASP A 39 -15.00 6.23 8.23
N SER A 40 -14.74 4.98 7.87
CA SER A 40 -14.02 4.03 8.72
C SER A 40 -12.50 4.23 8.66
N VAL A 41 -12.02 5.02 7.70
CA VAL A 41 -10.60 5.36 7.55
C VAL A 41 -10.29 6.54 8.46
N LYS A 42 -9.64 6.27 9.59
CA LYS A 42 -9.34 7.24 10.65
C LYS A 42 -7.93 7.06 11.13
N VAL A 43 -7.29 8.15 11.54
CA VAL A 43 -6.01 8.11 12.25
C VAL A 43 -6.20 7.39 13.59
N GLY A 44 -5.27 6.48 13.89
CA GLY A 44 -5.24 5.74 15.14
C GLY A 44 -4.31 6.37 16.18
N GLU A 45 -3.82 5.54 17.09
CA GLU A 45 -2.91 5.97 18.17
C GLU A 45 -1.60 5.18 18.19
N LYS A 46 -1.45 4.17 17.33
CA LYS A 46 -0.33 3.24 17.36
C LYS A 46 0.75 3.64 16.37
N ILE A 47 2.00 3.44 16.78
CA ILE A 47 3.16 3.59 15.90
C ILE A 47 3.18 2.41 14.94
N VAL A 48 3.04 2.67 13.64
CA VAL A 48 2.98 1.65 12.58
C VAL A 48 4.24 1.63 11.72
N PHE A 49 5.06 2.67 11.80
CA PHE A 49 6.36 2.76 11.15
C PHE A 49 7.30 3.62 12.02
N SER A 50 8.59 3.30 11.98
CA SER A 50 9.59 3.99 12.81
C SER A 50 10.96 3.85 12.17
N GLU A 51 11.66 4.98 12.00
CA GLU A 51 12.94 5.11 11.27
C GLU A 51 13.77 6.23 11.92
N ILE A 52 15.09 6.22 11.71
CA ILE A 52 15.94 7.39 12.00
C ILE A 52 16.00 8.27 10.74
N ASP A 53 15.54 9.51 10.86
CA ASP A 53 15.66 10.52 9.81
C ASP A 53 16.45 11.73 10.34
N PHE A 54 17.54 12.09 9.65
CA PHE A 54 18.50 13.13 10.07
C PHE A 54 18.84 13.08 11.58
N ASP A 55 19.31 11.92 12.06
CA ASP A 55 19.67 11.63 13.46
C ASP A 55 18.51 11.71 14.48
N LYS A 56 17.26 11.83 14.01
CA LYS A 56 16.07 11.86 14.84
C LYS A 56 15.23 10.63 14.59
N GLU A 57 14.84 9.97 15.68
CA GLU A 57 13.83 8.93 15.59
C GLU A 57 12.45 9.53 15.31
N ILE A 58 11.87 9.12 14.19
CA ILE A 58 10.51 9.45 13.80
C ILE A 58 9.65 8.23 14.06
N ASN A 59 8.53 8.45 14.76
CA ASN A 59 7.55 7.42 15.07
C ASN A 59 6.23 7.81 14.42
N ALA A 60 5.88 7.13 13.33
CA ALA A 60 4.73 7.45 12.52
C ALA A 60 3.47 6.76 13.07
N ILE A 61 2.45 7.56 13.37
CA ILE A 61 1.12 7.07 13.76
C ILE A 61 0.32 6.81 12.49
N GLY A 62 -0.24 5.62 12.37
CA GLY A 62 -1.02 5.19 11.21
C GLY A 62 -2.52 5.21 11.44
N LEU A 63 -3.22 4.43 10.64
CA LEU A 63 -4.66 4.21 10.70
C LEU A 63 -5.05 3.44 11.97
N GLU A 64 -6.26 3.72 12.47
CA GLU A 64 -6.88 2.94 13.55
C GLU A 64 -7.09 1.48 13.12
N ASN A 65 -7.51 1.30 11.86
CA ASN A 65 -7.79 0.02 11.24
C ASN A 65 -7.40 0.07 9.76
N MET A 66 -6.95 -1.06 9.22
CA MET A 66 -6.99 -1.28 7.78
C MET A 66 -8.44 -1.44 7.36
N VAL A 67 -8.83 -0.86 6.23
CA VAL A 67 -10.22 -0.87 5.78
C VAL A 67 -10.33 -1.60 4.46
N LYS A 68 -11.19 -2.61 4.43
CA LYS A 68 -11.75 -3.14 3.19
C LYS A 68 -13.11 -2.49 2.96
N PHE A 69 -13.34 -1.93 1.80
CA PHE A 69 -14.69 -1.53 1.40
C PHE A 69 -14.97 -1.89 -0.06
N ASN A 70 -16.25 -1.91 -0.43
CA ASN A 70 -16.68 -2.14 -1.80
C ASN A 70 -17.05 -0.82 -2.47
N TYR A 71 -16.54 -0.61 -3.69
CA TYR A 71 -16.87 0.54 -4.52
C TYR A 71 -17.17 0.08 -5.95
N LYS A 72 -18.40 0.31 -6.43
CA LYS A 72 -18.84 -0.12 -7.77
C LYS A 72 -18.52 -1.60 -8.04
N ASP A 73 -18.84 -2.48 -7.09
CA ASP A 73 -18.58 -3.94 -7.14
C ASP A 73 -17.09 -4.35 -7.13
N LYS A 74 -16.19 -3.46 -6.71
CA LYS A 74 -14.75 -3.71 -6.58
C LYS A 74 -14.33 -3.75 -5.11
N ASP A 75 -13.44 -4.67 -4.75
CA ASP A 75 -12.80 -4.64 -3.43
C ASP A 75 -11.66 -3.59 -3.46
N ILE A 76 -11.70 -2.69 -2.47
CA ILE A 76 -10.65 -1.72 -2.20
C ILE A 76 -10.08 -2.01 -0.81
N TYR A 77 -8.75 -2.02 -0.71
CA TYR A 77 -8.02 -2.24 0.53
C TYR A 77 -7.17 -1.01 0.86
N ILE A 78 -7.35 -0.46 2.05
CA ILE A 78 -6.61 0.69 2.57
C ILE A 78 -5.85 0.26 3.82
N PHE A 79 -4.56 0.59 3.89
CA PHE A 79 -3.65 0.20 4.97
C PHE A 79 -2.48 1.19 5.06
N ASP A 80 -1.65 1.08 6.10
CA ASP A 80 -0.52 1.99 6.31
C ASP A 80 0.66 1.73 5.38
N ASN A 81 1.37 0.61 5.64
CA ASN A 81 2.62 0.30 4.96
C ASN A 81 2.37 -0.49 3.67
N HIS A 82 3.09 -0.12 2.61
CA HIS A 82 2.77 -0.55 1.25
C HIS A 82 2.94 -2.06 0.97
N ASN A 83 3.83 -2.73 1.69
CA ASN A 83 4.05 -4.18 1.57
C ASN A 83 2.77 -5.03 1.72
N HIS A 84 1.75 -4.52 2.43
CA HIS A 84 0.47 -5.21 2.59
C HIS A 84 -0.28 -5.41 1.27
N SER A 85 0.03 -4.63 0.22
CA SER A 85 -0.46 -4.84 -1.14
C SER A 85 -0.26 -6.29 -1.60
N PHE A 86 0.91 -6.88 -1.35
CA PHE A 86 1.22 -8.26 -1.73
C PHE A 86 0.20 -9.28 -1.21
N TYR A 87 -0.17 -9.17 0.08
CA TYR A 87 -1.16 -10.05 0.69
C TYR A 87 -2.54 -9.88 0.04
N PHE A 88 -2.95 -8.63 -0.20
CA PHE A 88 -4.27 -8.33 -0.74
C PHE A 88 -4.40 -8.66 -2.23
N TRP A 89 -3.32 -8.56 -3.00
CA TRP A 89 -3.28 -9.03 -4.39
C TRP A 89 -3.48 -10.54 -4.45
N ILE A 90 -2.70 -11.33 -3.70
CA ILE A 90 -2.83 -12.80 -3.73
C ILE A 90 -4.21 -13.24 -3.22
N LYS A 91 -4.70 -12.61 -2.14
CA LYS A 91 -6.04 -12.87 -1.62
C LYS A 91 -7.11 -12.61 -2.68
N SER A 92 -6.99 -11.54 -3.45
CA SER A 92 -7.96 -11.17 -4.49
C SER A 92 -7.83 -12.05 -5.73
N LEU A 93 -6.61 -12.44 -6.11
CA LEU A 93 -6.34 -13.41 -7.17
C LEU A 93 -7.00 -14.76 -6.87
N LYS A 94 -6.85 -15.26 -5.64
CA LYS A 94 -7.46 -16.54 -5.20
C LYS A 94 -8.98 -16.51 -5.16
N LYS A 95 -9.57 -15.32 -5.11
CA LYS A 95 -11.02 -15.12 -5.25
C LYS A 95 -11.48 -14.97 -6.71
N GLY A 96 -10.55 -15.00 -7.68
CA GLY A 96 -10.84 -14.81 -9.09
C GLY A 96 -11.22 -13.37 -9.46
N MET A 97 -10.76 -12.37 -8.68
CA MET A 97 -11.13 -10.97 -8.90
C MET A 97 -10.38 -10.33 -10.09
N PHE A 98 -9.23 -10.89 -10.47
CA PHE A 98 -8.45 -10.54 -11.65
C PHE A 98 -7.70 -11.77 -12.16
N ASN A 99 -7.19 -11.70 -13.38
CA ASN A 99 -6.45 -12.80 -14.00
C ASN A 99 -4.96 -12.73 -13.67
N LYS A 100 -4.37 -13.88 -13.36
CA LYS A 100 -2.93 -14.01 -13.16
C LYS A 100 -2.19 -13.52 -14.41
N GLY A 101 -1.14 -12.71 -14.24
CA GLY A 101 -0.37 -12.13 -15.35
C GLY A 101 -0.99 -10.86 -15.95
N CYS A 102 -2.01 -10.25 -15.33
CA CYS A 102 -2.44 -8.90 -15.68
C CYS A 102 -1.34 -7.86 -15.37
N LYS A 103 -1.58 -6.60 -15.72
CA LYS A 103 -0.62 -5.52 -15.42
C LYS A 103 -0.87 -4.97 -14.01
N LEU A 104 0.20 -4.55 -13.35
CA LEU A 104 0.13 -3.70 -12.17
C LEU A 104 0.38 -2.26 -12.58
N VAL A 105 -0.56 -1.35 -12.28
CA VAL A 105 -0.32 0.09 -12.33
C VAL A 105 -0.01 0.54 -10.90
N HIS A 106 1.21 1.02 -10.67
CA HIS A 106 1.70 1.43 -9.37
C HIS A 106 1.98 2.94 -9.40
N ILE A 107 1.24 3.69 -8.58
CA ILE A 107 1.28 5.16 -8.52
C ILE A 107 1.84 5.53 -7.16
N ASP A 108 3.04 6.09 -7.13
CA ASP A 108 3.88 6.18 -5.93
C ASP A 108 5.01 7.20 -6.14
N GLN A 109 5.50 7.85 -5.09
CA GLN A 109 6.76 8.63 -5.14
C GLN A 109 8.00 7.73 -5.35
N HIS A 110 7.92 6.49 -4.91
CA HIS A 110 8.94 5.46 -4.94
C HIS A 110 8.63 4.38 -5.98
N LYS A 111 9.57 3.45 -6.18
CA LYS A 111 9.44 2.39 -7.18
C LYS A 111 9.10 1.04 -6.58
N ASP A 112 9.42 0.85 -5.30
CA ASP A 112 9.20 -0.36 -4.50
C ASP A 112 9.63 -1.70 -5.13
N MET A 113 10.71 -1.59 -5.89
CA MET A 113 11.32 -2.67 -6.68
C MET A 113 12.70 -3.08 -6.14
N ARG A 114 12.99 -2.86 -4.85
CA ARG A 114 14.20 -3.41 -4.22
C ARG A 114 14.10 -4.93 -4.14
N GLU A 115 15.24 -5.59 -4.10
CA GLU A 115 15.31 -7.04 -3.90
C GLU A 115 14.86 -7.40 -2.47
N PRO A 116 14.00 -8.41 -2.28
CA PRO A 116 13.75 -8.98 -0.95
C PRO A 116 14.95 -9.83 -0.50
N GLU A 117 14.97 -10.23 0.77
CA GLU A 117 15.97 -11.18 1.29
C GLU A 117 15.87 -12.53 0.56
N ASP A 118 14.65 -12.98 0.28
CA ASP A 118 14.38 -14.19 -0.49
C ASP A 118 13.00 -14.12 -1.17
N TYR A 119 12.76 -15.05 -2.11
CA TYR A 119 11.51 -15.18 -2.88
C TYR A 119 10.62 -16.35 -2.42
N ASN A 120 10.94 -16.96 -1.27
CA ASN A 120 10.35 -18.21 -0.80
C ASN A 120 8.98 -17.94 -0.14
N VAL A 121 7.95 -18.03 -0.97
CA VAL A 121 6.55 -17.97 -0.54
C VAL A 121 5.71 -18.95 -1.36
N ASP A 122 4.92 -19.76 -0.68
CA ASP A 122 3.84 -20.53 -1.29
C ASP A 122 2.61 -19.63 -1.45
N ILE A 123 2.44 -19.07 -2.65
CA ILE A 123 1.30 -18.21 -2.99
C ILE A 123 -0.06 -18.94 -2.89
N ASN A 124 -0.06 -20.28 -2.84
CA ASN A 124 -1.27 -21.07 -2.62
C ASN A 124 -1.61 -21.24 -1.14
N ASN A 125 -0.73 -20.86 -0.22
CA ASN A 125 -0.96 -20.91 1.22
C ASN A 125 -1.06 -19.49 1.80
N MET A 126 -2.28 -19.08 2.19
CA MET A 126 -2.49 -17.73 2.73
C MET A 126 -1.76 -17.47 4.06
N ASP A 127 -1.42 -18.51 4.82
CA ASP A 127 -0.64 -18.38 6.05
C ASP A 127 0.82 -18.05 5.73
N ASP A 128 1.36 -18.65 4.67
CA ASP A 128 2.70 -18.37 4.22
C ASP A 128 2.79 -16.99 3.55
N VAL A 129 1.77 -16.62 2.76
CA VAL A 129 1.66 -15.26 2.21
C VAL A 129 1.58 -14.22 3.33
N PHE A 130 0.78 -14.47 4.38
CA PHE A 130 0.71 -13.59 5.54
C PHE A 130 2.07 -13.46 6.24
N ARG A 131 2.77 -14.58 6.48
CA ARG A 131 4.13 -14.56 7.05
C ARG A 131 5.07 -13.74 6.18
N TYR A 132 5.11 -14.04 4.89
CA TYR A 132 6.03 -13.43 3.94
C TYR A 132 5.81 -11.91 3.85
N THR A 133 4.56 -11.47 3.71
CA THR A 133 4.21 -10.04 3.72
C THR A 133 4.68 -9.32 4.97
N ASN A 134 4.51 -9.91 6.16
CA ASN A 134 4.74 -9.20 7.41
C ASN A 134 6.16 -9.33 7.95
N TYR A 135 6.88 -10.39 7.59
CA TYR A 135 8.16 -10.73 8.21
C TYR A 135 9.33 -10.85 7.22
N VAL A 136 9.08 -10.79 5.91
CA VAL A 136 10.15 -10.77 4.89
C VAL A 136 10.08 -9.49 4.06
N LEU A 137 8.87 -9.11 3.65
CA LEU A 137 8.66 -7.91 2.86
C LEU A 137 8.65 -6.65 3.72
N ASN A 138 9.12 -5.57 3.12
CA ASN A 138 9.01 -4.21 3.62
C ASN A 138 8.48 -3.29 2.52
N VAL A 139 8.23 -2.02 2.88
CA VAL A 139 7.67 -1.02 1.96
C VAL A 139 8.42 -0.96 0.62
N GLY A 140 9.73 -1.21 0.56
CA GLY A 140 10.49 -1.03 -0.68
C GLY A 140 10.66 -2.25 -1.58
N ASN A 141 10.15 -3.45 -1.23
CA ASN A 141 10.56 -4.70 -1.91
C ASN A 141 9.45 -5.71 -2.26
N PHE A 142 8.18 -5.32 -2.21
CA PHE A 142 7.05 -6.25 -2.35
C PHE A 142 6.62 -6.53 -3.79
N ILE A 143 6.98 -5.67 -4.76
CA ILE A 143 6.58 -5.81 -6.17
C ILE A 143 7.37 -6.92 -6.86
N LYS A 144 8.68 -7.01 -6.62
CA LYS A 144 9.54 -8.03 -7.25
C LYS A 144 9.06 -9.46 -7.01
N PRO A 145 8.68 -9.87 -5.79
CA PRO A 145 8.04 -11.16 -5.56
C PRO A 145 6.77 -11.37 -6.37
N ALA A 146 5.92 -10.35 -6.52
CA ALA A 146 4.69 -10.46 -7.31
C ALA A 146 4.98 -10.75 -8.78
N LEU A 147 6.01 -10.12 -9.35
CA LEU A 147 6.49 -10.40 -10.71
C LEU A 147 7.12 -11.80 -10.81
N HIS A 148 7.98 -12.17 -9.86
CA HIS A 148 8.64 -13.48 -9.83
C HIS A 148 7.65 -14.66 -9.82
N HIS A 149 6.53 -14.49 -9.11
CA HIS A 149 5.47 -15.50 -9.01
C HIS A 149 4.41 -15.39 -10.11
N ASP A 150 4.66 -14.60 -11.15
CA ASP A 150 3.78 -14.31 -12.28
C ASP A 150 2.40 -13.77 -11.87
N ILE A 151 2.27 -13.17 -10.68
CA ILE A 151 1.02 -12.53 -10.25
C ILE A 151 0.67 -11.42 -11.24
N PHE A 152 1.68 -10.64 -11.62
CA PHE A 152 1.64 -9.65 -12.68
C PHE A 152 2.69 -9.97 -13.74
N SER A 153 2.39 -9.66 -14.99
CA SER A 153 3.34 -9.82 -16.10
C SER A 153 4.33 -8.66 -16.20
N GLU A 154 3.87 -7.46 -15.84
CA GLU A 154 4.67 -6.24 -15.82
C GLU A 154 4.11 -5.25 -14.79
N VAL A 155 4.95 -4.29 -14.43
CA VAL A 155 4.58 -3.14 -13.60
C VAL A 155 4.78 -1.86 -14.41
N VAL A 156 3.74 -1.02 -14.45
CA VAL A 156 3.81 0.35 -14.97
C VAL A 156 3.90 1.28 -13.76
N ILE A 157 5.05 1.91 -13.60
CA ILE A 157 5.32 2.84 -12.50
C ILE A 157 4.97 4.26 -12.95
N ILE A 158 4.16 4.94 -12.15
CA ILE A 158 3.75 6.33 -12.34
C ILE A 158 4.25 7.15 -11.14
N ASP A 159 5.46 7.69 -11.29
CA ASP A 159 6.21 8.43 -10.26
C ASP A 159 6.62 9.84 -10.69
N SER A 160 6.16 10.27 -11.88
CA SER A 160 6.63 11.48 -12.54
C SER A 160 5.59 12.01 -13.54
N THR A 161 5.72 13.27 -13.96
CA THR A 161 4.83 13.88 -14.97
C THR A 161 4.71 13.03 -16.24
N TYR A 162 5.82 12.45 -16.71
CA TYR A 162 5.80 11.53 -17.86
C TYR A 162 5.00 10.25 -17.60
N GLY A 163 5.09 9.69 -16.39
CA GLY A 163 4.29 8.55 -15.99
C GLY A 163 2.78 8.84 -16.03
N PHE A 164 2.38 10.06 -15.65
CA PHE A 164 0.98 10.48 -15.70
C PHE A 164 0.42 10.63 -17.12
N ASP A 165 1.29 10.79 -18.12
CA ASP A 165 0.92 10.81 -19.55
C ASP A 165 0.76 9.40 -20.14
N LEU A 166 1.15 8.34 -19.43
CA LEU A 166 1.02 6.97 -19.91
C LEU A 166 -0.44 6.51 -19.89
N ASP A 167 -0.84 5.78 -20.93
CA ASP A 167 -2.06 4.99 -20.96
C ASP A 167 -1.72 3.49 -20.93
N VAL A 168 -2.42 2.74 -20.08
CA VAL A 168 -2.12 1.34 -19.81
C VAL A 168 -3.27 0.47 -20.28
N ASP A 169 -3.13 -0.12 -21.46
CA ASP A 169 -4.13 -1.03 -22.03
C ASP A 169 -4.24 -2.36 -21.27
N GLY A 170 -5.43 -2.96 -21.35
CA GLY A 170 -5.72 -4.30 -20.83
C GLY A 170 -6.30 -4.32 -19.42
N GLU A 171 -6.30 -5.50 -18.81
CA GLU A 171 -6.73 -5.66 -17.42
C GLU A 171 -5.63 -5.18 -16.46
N ILE A 172 -6.03 -4.38 -15.48
CA ILE A 172 -5.12 -3.80 -14.49
C ILE A 172 -5.58 -4.07 -13.05
N VAL A 173 -4.60 -4.29 -12.19
CA VAL A 173 -4.71 -4.03 -10.75
C VAL A 173 -4.05 -2.67 -10.48
N LEU A 174 -4.71 -1.85 -9.68
CA LEU A 174 -4.22 -0.52 -9.32
C LEU A 174 -3.68 -0.54 -7.89
N ASP A 175 -2.50 0.01 -7.73
CA ASP A 175 -1.82 0.15 -6.46
C ASP A 175 -1.38 1.61 -6.30
N ILE A 176 -1.79 2.23 -5.20
CA ILE A 176 -1.60 3.65 -4.95
C ILE A 176 -0.89 3.81 -3.63
N ASP A 177 0.27 4.46 -3.61
CA ASP A 177 0.79 5.11 -2.42
C ASP A 177 0.30 6.56 -2.39
N LEU A 178 -0.30 6.97 -1.27
CA LEU A 178 -0.77 8.35 -1.10
C LEU A 178 0.38 9.35 -0.94
N ASP A 179 1.62 8.89 -0.72
CA ASP A 179 2.81 9.74 -0.75
C ASP A 179 3.07 10.38 -2.14
N ILE A 180 2.41 9.91 -3.21
CA ILE A 180 2.37 10.62 -4.49
C ILE A 180 1.78 12.03 -4.34
N PHE A 181 1.07 12.31 -3.24
CA PHE A 181 0.54 13.62 -2.86
C PHE A 181 1.40 14.38 -1.85
N SER A 182 2.56 13.85 -1.47
CA SER A 182 3.50 14.51 -0.57
C SER A 182 4.01 15.84 -1.15
N LYS A 183 4.66 16.64 -0.29
CA LYS A 183 5.26 17.93 -0.69
C LYS A 183 6.33 17.76 -1.77
N ASP A 184 7.05 16.66 -1.74
CA ASP A 184 8.12 16.39 -2.70
C ASP A 184 7.57 16.17 -4.13
N MET A 185 6.29 15.84 -4.25
CA MET A 185 5.59 15.59 -5.51
C MET A 185 4.78 16.79 -6.02
N GLU A 186 4.84 17.95 -5.35
CA GLU A 186 4.11 19.17 -5.75
C GLU A 186 4.51 19.75 -7.11
N TYR A 187 5.66 19.33 -7.66
CA TYR A 187 6.05 19.70 -9.03
C TYR A 187 5.11 19.10 -10.10
N ILE A 188 4.34 18.06 -9.75
CA ILE A 188 3.29 17.49 -10.60
C ILE A 188 1.95 18.14 -10.24
N SER A 189 1.22 18.61 -11.24
CA SER A 189 -0.11 19.20 -11.06
C SER A 189 -1.03 18.30 -10.22
N TYR A 190 -1.66 18.87 -9.20
CA TYR A 190 -2.60 18.16 -8.34
C TYR A 190 -3.78 17.60 -9.15
N ASP A 191 -4.38 18.44 -10.01
CA ASP A 191 -5.50 18.04 -10.85
C ASP A 191 -5.11 16.92 -11.83
N LEU A 192 -3.88 16.94 -12.35
CA LEU A 192 -3.38 15.87 -13.21
C LEU A 192 -3.32 14.55 -12.43
N ARG A 193 -2.75 14.55 -11.22
CA ARG A 193 -2.66 13.38 -10.35
C ARG A 193 -4.05 12.82 -10.02
N VAL A 194 -4.93 13.67 -9.50
CA VAL A 194 -6.29 13.29 -9.10
C VAL A 194 -7.10 12.73 -10.28
N ASN A 195 -7.10 13.41 -11.42
CA ASN A 195 -7.89 12.99 -12.59
C ASN A 195 -7.40 11.65 -13.14
N LYS A 196 -6.06 11.47 -13.25
CA LYS A 196 -5.50 10.23 -13.76
C LYS A 196 -5.73 9.05 -12.81
N ILE A 197 -5.58 9.26 -11.50
CA ILE A 197 -5.87 8.22 -10.50
C ILE A 197 -7.35 7.83 -10.55
N LYS A 198 -8.27 8.80 -10.65
CA LYS A 198 -9.72 8.54 -10.82
C LYS A 198 -10.03 7.71 -12.07
N GLU A 199 -9.37 8.02 -13.20
CA GLU A 199 -9.49 7.23 -14.43
C GLU A 199 -9.09 5.76 -14.20
N TYR A 200 -7.97 5.52 -13.52
CA TYR A 200 -7.53 4.16 -13.20
C TYR A 200 -8.41 3.47 -12.16
N ILE A 201 -8.94 4.18 -11.16
CA ILE A 201 -9.92 3.65 -10.19
C ILE A 201 -11.14 3.08 -10.92
N ASP A 202 -11.63 3.79 -11.94
CA ASP A 202 -12.78 3.34 -12.74
C ASP A 202 -12.46 2.12 -13.62
N ARG A 203 -11.21 1.95 -14.07
CA ARG A 203 -10.77 0.83 -14.93
C ARG A 203 -10.34 -0.42 -14.15
N ALA A 204 -9.72 -0.26 -12.99
CA ALA A 204 -9.08 -1.35 -12.25
C ALA A 204 -10.09 -2.38 -11.72
N LYS A 205 -9.63 -3.63 -11.55
CA LYS A 205 -10.44 -4.71 -10.97
C LYS A 205 -10.32 -4.79 -9.44
N VAL A 206 -9.12 -4.51 -8.94
CA VAL A 206 -8.76 -4.51 -7.53
C VAL A 206 -7.91 -3.28 -7.29
N ILE A 207 -8.11 -2.64 -6.13
CA ILE A 207 -7.39 -1.43 -5.76
C ILE A 207 -6.78 -1.63 -4.36
N THR A 208 -5.47 -1.41 -4.25
CA THR A 208 -4.73 -1.34 -2.99
C THR A 208 -4.23 0.09 -2.78
N ILE A 209 -4.36 0.61 -1.57
CA ILE A 209 -3.98 1.98 -1.23
C ILE A 209 -3.20 2.01 0.09
N ALA A 210 -1.96 2.48 0.04
CA ALA A 210 -1.14 2.75 1.21
C ALA A 210 -1.32 4.20 1.67
N SER A 211 -1.54 4.43 2.97
CA SER A 211 -1.61 5.78 3.55
C SER A 211 -0.25 6.34 3.93
N SER A 212 0.78 5.50 3.99
CA SER A 212 2.20 5.87 4.09
C SER A 212 2.54 6.91 5.15
N PRO A 213 2.25 6.61 6.43
CA PRO A 213 2.34 7.56 7.55
C PRO A 213 3.73 8.12 7.85
N PHE A 214 4.78 7.51 7.32
CA PHE A 214 6.12 8.07 7.41
C PHE A 214 6.39 9.17 6.36
N PHE A 215 5.76 9.06 5.18
CA PHE A 215 6.04 9.88 4.01
C PHE A 215 5.01 11.01 3.80
N ILE A 216 3.80 10.86 4.33
CA ILE A 216 2.73 11.86 4.23
C ILE A 216 1.93 11.97 5.53
N GLU A 217 1.54 13.21 5.87
CA GLU A 217 0.69 13.50 7.03
C GLU A 217 -0.68 12.83 6.85
N GLN A 218 -1.15 12.13 7.89
CA GLN A 218 -2.27 11.20 7.76
C GLN A 218 -3.63 11.88 7.59
N ASP A 219 -3.88 13.01 8.25
CA ASP A 219 -5.13 13.74 8.02
C ASP A 219 -5.22 14.23 6.57
N TYR A 220 -4.10 14.69 6.01
CA TYR A 220 -4.01 15.07 4.60
C TYR A 220 -4.14 13.87 3.65
N ALA A 221 -3.46 12.75 3.91
CA ALA A 221 -3.60 11.54 3.12
C ALA A 221 -5.07 11.04 3.08
N ILE A 222 -5.74 11.02 4.23
CA ILE A 222 -7.16 10.63 4.32
C ILE A 222 -8.06 11.62 3.57
N LYS A 223 -7.76 12.92 3.63
CA LYS A 223 -8.48 13.94 2.86
C LYS A 223 -8.38 13.67 1.36
N VAL A 224 -7.17 13.44 0.84
CA VAL A 224 -6.94 13.16 -0.58
C VAL A 224 -7.60 11.85 -0.99
N LEU A 225 -7.48 10.80 -0.17
CA LEU A 225 -8.19 9.53 -0.37
C LEU A 225 -9.69 9.76 -0.57
N LYS A 226 -10.34 10.55 0.30
CA LYS A 226 -11.78 10.87 0.17
C LYS A 226 -12.07 11.60 -1.15
N GLU A 227 -11.21 12.53 -1.55
CA GLU A 227 -11.34 13.24 -2.82
C GLU A 227 -11.25 12.33 -4.05
N LEU A 228 -10.36 11.32 -4.04
CA LEU A 228 -10.22 10.33 -5.11
C LEU A 228 -11.53 9.56 -5.37
N PHE A 229 -12.39 9.42 -4.36
CA PHE A 229 -13.68 8.74 -4.49
C PHE A 229 -14.89 9.67 -4.59
N ASN A 230 -14.66 10.98 -4.77
CA ASN A 230 -15.70 12.02 -4.74
C ASN A 230 -16.56 11.96 -3.47
N TYR A 231 -15.93 11.64 -2.34
CA TYR A 231 -16.60 11.58 -1.05
C TYR A 231 -16.68 12.99 -0.46
N ASP A 232 -17.88 13.46 -0.15
CA ASP A 232 -18.09 14.82 0.39
C ASP A 232 -17.27 15.01 1.67
N ILE A 233 -16.40 16.02 1.65
CA ILE A 233 -15.63 16.46 2.82
C ILE A 233 -16.47 17.58 3.46
N ILE A 234 -17.51 17.19 4.23
CA ILE A 234 -18.31 18.13 5.04
C ILE A 234 -17.55 18.48 6.31
#